data_AF-A0A956AYX3-F1
#
_entry.id   AF-A0A956AYX3-F1
#
_cell.length_a   1.000
_cell.length_b   1.000
_cell.length_c   1.000
_cell.angle_alpha   90.00
_cell.angle_beta   90.00
_cell.angle_gamma   90.00
#
_symmetry.space_group_name_H-M   'P 1'
#
loop_
_entity.id
_entity.type
_entity.pdbx_description
1 polymer ?
#
loop_
_entity_poly.entity_id
_entity_poly.type
_entity_poly.pdbx_seq_one_letter_code
_entity_poly.pdbx_strand_id
1 'polypeptide(L)'
;MHTDITPVDTFRRAFHTDRLAVIKAHGPETFDQAQVLYQASSGERSVVIRDAYHALPGGAGAAAFLQGLTEGWWARRQTFEGQAEPGEALAPVAGLYARYLPEVGFDYSVEFGPEGPTKAWRMDGRGKVTPLALPTDEGMFRDQTGTFFDPRAGWRWLVGEFRRTGRVAVAEIQGGYQIGVRQGVPDDPNPADREDEQLAEVFSRWDPHDYDTLEFLNGMLAEDLPLPGERFDEWLGEAAAAAGAGELDLFVLAESSEFLACVEDVAKERGIAVEWIDPDEEVRLAFHAGPLRLEREFSFPYLQTLHTGRSFVAGALAYFGPALDALDEARALLDTAKGALAGHAVDVVDGTVMRVRDGAGREVRRFDLLALAGRQPFHGEQGKAEFLKLIGWDAGEGRFLGDGTRDLRTCPVTGAPARVGKVIRPARLLGMDPRTLVGMPVGDHVVYYTLDSATHSTPITPGPERDLQAAEAAWRAALPDTPFTVTAARAVDEAWIIAGFDAGSMVLAPGRVKAVLEALDQPTEGHRYGMAPHPDVLVVAHAPLAGGALDRVRQAALELQRAHFPGRSYGMAVARELDLDTEPAQGLVTLAD
;
A
#
# COMPACT_ATOMS: atom_id res chain seq x y z
N MET A 1 39.15 -0.39 21.80
CA MET A 1 38.35 0.03 20.63
C MET A 1 38.30 1.54 20.71
N HIS A 2 39.04 2.26 19.86
CA HIS A 2 39.01 3.73 19.84
C HIS A 2 37.74 4.17 19.12
N THR A 3 36.79 4.74 19.84
CA THR A 3 35.62 5.43 19.27
C THR A 3 35.96 6.90 19.14
N ASP A 4 36.42 7.32 17.96
CA ASP A 4 36.69 8.73 17.69
C ASP A 4 35.40 9.57 17.75
N ILE A 5 35.54 10.85 18.12
CA ILE A 5 34.45 11.83 18.02
C ILE A 5 34.07 11.95 16.54
N THR A 6 32.79 11.73 16.23
CA THR A 6 32.26 12.02 14.89
C THR A 6 31.84 13.49 14.83
N PRO A 7 32.50 14.36 14.04
CA PRO A 7 32.03 15.73 13.84
C PRO A 7 30.67 15.74 13.14
N VAL A 8 29.80 16.71 13.47
CA VAL A 8 28.46 16.85 12.87
C VAL A 8 28.53 16.91 11.34
N ASP A 9 29.52 17.60 10.77
CA ASP A 9 29.70 17.67 9.31
C ASP A 9 30.06 16.32 8.68
N THR A 10 30.80 15.48 9.40
CA THR A 10 31.11 14.11 8.96
C THR A 10 29.87 13.22 9.04
N PHE A 11 29.10 13.31 10.13
CA PHE A 11 27.81 12.65 10.27
C PHE A 11 26.85 13.04 9.14
N ARG A 12 26.72 14.34 8.85
CA ARG A 12 25.88 14.85 7.74
C ARG A 12 26.31 14.30 6.39
N ARG A 13 27.61 14.37 6.06
CA ARG A 13 28.11 13.82 4.78
C ARG A 13 27.87 12.32 4.67
N ALA A 14 28.07 11.57 5.76
CA ALA A 14 27.81 10.13 5.80
C ALA A 14 26.32 9.84 5.55
N PHE A 15 25.41 10.56 6.23
CA PHE A 15 23.96 10.42 6.03
C PHE A 15 23.55 10.62 4.56
N HIS A 16 23.99 11.72 3.94
CA HIS A 16 23.62 12.01 2.54
C HIS A 16 24.23 10.99 1.55
N THR A 17 25.45 10.51 1.84
CA THR A 17 26.12 9.48 1.02
C THR A 17 25.38 8.15 1.13
N ASP A 18 25.04 7.73 2.35
CA ASP A 18 24.24 6.54 2.63
C ASP A 18 22.88 6.64 1.95
N ARG A 19 22.21 7.79 2.07
CA ARG A 19 20.90 8.03 1.47
C ARG A 19 20.94 7.94 -0.05
N LEU A 20 21.91 8.58 -0.69
CA LEU A 20 22.10 8.47 -2.15
C LEU A 20 22.38 7.03 -2.59
N ALA A 21 23.14 6.28 -1.81
CA ALA A 21 23.40 4.87 -2.09
C ALA A 21 22.12 4.03 -1.97
N VAL A 22 21.29 4.30 -0.96
CA VAL A 22 19.99 3.65 -0.75
C VAL A 22 19.05 3.94 -1.92
N ILE A 23 18.89 5.20 -2.34
CA ILE A 23 18.07 5.55 -3.51
C ILE A 23 18.57 4.86 -4.78
N LYS A 24 19.88 4.84 -5.01
CA LYS A 24 20.46 4.17 -6.19
C LYS A 24 20.25 2.65 -6.18
N ALA A 25 20.26 2.04 -5.00
CA ALA A 25 20.16 0.59 -4.86
C ALA A 25 18.72 0.08 -4.84
N HIS A 26 17.80 0.86 -4.27
CA HIS A 26 16.43 0.43 -3.96
C HIS A 26 15.36 1.29 -4.65
N GLY A 27 15.77 2.28 -5.43
CA GLY A 27 14.87 3.19 -6.12
C GLY A 27 14.47 4.41 -5.28
N PRO A 28 13.77 5.37 -5.92
CA PRO A 28 13.20 6.55 -5.28
C PRO A 28 12.20 6.23 -4.17
N GLU A 29 11.53 5.08 -4.25
CA GLU A 29 10.50 4.59 -3.33
C GLU A 29 11.04 4.14 -1.95
N THR A 30 12.28 4.50 -1.63
CA THR A 30 12.91 4.13 -0.36
C THR A 30 12.22 4.77 0.84
N PHE A 31 12.09 3.98 1.91
CA PHE A 31 11.58 4.43 3.20
C PHE A 31 12.25 5.73 3.66
N ASP A 32 11.48 6.57 4.33
CA ASP A 32 12.01 7.68 5.11
C ASP A 32 13.18 7.21 5.97
N GLN A 33 14.27 7.96 5.91
CA GLN A 33 15.49 7.62 6.64
C GLN A 33 15.75 8.66 7.71
N ALA A 34 15.94 8.19 8.94
CA ALA A 34 16.35 9.04 10.04
C ALA A 34 17.64 8.54 10.70
N GLN A 35 18.48 9.46 11.15
CA GLN A 35 19.64 9.16 11.97
C GLN A 35 19.79 10.18 13.08
N VAL A 36 20.26 9.75 14.25
CA VAL A 36 20.59 10.64 15.37
C VAL A 36 22.02 10.37 15.84
N LEU A 37 22.80 11.44 15.92
CA LEU A 37 24.13 11.46 16.49
C LEU A 37 24.06 11.81 17.98
N TYR A 38 24.49 10.89 18.81
CA TYR A 38 24.70 11.07 20.24
C TYR A 38 26.18 11.21 20.56
N GLN A 39 26.53 12.08 21.51
CA GLN A 39 27.89 12.27 21.99
C GLN A 39 27.94 12.29 23.51
N ALA A 40 29.02 11.75 24.06
CA ALA A 40 29.29 11.84 25.49
C ALA A 40 29.74 13.25 25.88
N SER A 41 29.38 13.68 27.09
CA SER A 41 29.86 14.96 27.64
C SER A 41 31.38 15.02 27.80
N SER A 42 32.04 13.87 27.93
CA SER A 42 33.50 13.71 27.93
C SER A 42 34.14 14.11 26.61
N GLY A 43 33.37 14.07 25.51
CA GLY A 43 33.88 14.17 24.16
C GLY A 43 34.72 12.95 23.76
N GLU A 44 34.64 11.81 24.44
CA GLU A 44 35.47 10.64 24.11
C GLU A 44 34.72 9.58 23.28
N ARG A 45 33.41 9.77 23.09
CA ARG A 45 32.55 8.79 22.44
C ARG A 45 31.42 9.44 21.67
N SER A 46 31.12 8.88 20.50
CA SER A 46 29.92 9.18 19.73
C SER A 46 29.23 7.89 19.27
N VAL A 47 27.91 7.94 19.13
CA VAL A 47 27.07 6.84 18.66
C VAL A 47 26.07 7.40 17.66
N VAL A 48 25.92 6.72 16.52
CA VAL A 48 24.88 7.03 15.53
C VAL A 48 23.81 5.96 15.61
N ILE A 49 22.57 6.36 15.84
CA ILE A 49 21.40 5.48 15.77
C ILE A 49 20.68 5.75 14.45
N ARG A 50 20.36 4.67 13.73
CA ARG A 50 19.53 4.71 12.53
C ARG A 50 18.11 4.33 12.91
N ASP A 51 17.16 5.17 12.51
CA ASP A 51 15.73 4.99 12.73
C ASP A 51 15.03 4.78 11.37
N ALA A 52 14.02 3.92 11.37
CA ALA A 52 12.94 3.97 10.39
C ALA A 52 11.79 4.75 11.03
N TYR A 53 11.60 6.01 10.63
CA TYR A 53 10.47 6.82 11.08
C TYR A 53 9.60 7.13 9.87
N HIS A 54 8.36 6.67 9.89
CA HIS A 54 7.36 7.05 8.90
C HIS A 54 6.57 8.22 9.48
N ALA A 55 6.55 9.36 8.78
CA ALA A 55 5.76 10.50 9.23
C ALA A 55 4.25 10.24 9.10
N LEU A 56 3.47 11.08 9.78
CA LEU A 56 2.01 11.04 9.94
C LEU A 56 1.25 10.85 8.60
N PRO A 57 -0.01 10.35 8.64
CA PRO A 57 -0.84 10.15 7.46
C PRO A 57 -1.02 11.43 6.64
N GLY A 58 -1.28 11.26 5.33
CA GLY A 58 -1.39 12.35 4.36
C GLY A 58 -2.44 13.41 4.71
N GLY A 59 -2.30 14.59 4.11
CA GLY A 59 -3.14 15.75 4.35
C GLY A 59 -2.58 16.76 5.34
N ALA A 60 -1.32 16.66 5.77
CA ALA A 60 -0.64 17.67 6.59
C ALA A 60 0.40 18.42 5.75
N GLY A 61 0.36 19.75 5.76
CA GLY A 61 1.35 20.55 5.03
C GLY A 61 2.74 20.52 5.67
N ALA A 62 3.75 21.05 4.99
CA ALA A 62 5.16 21.03 5.36
C ALA A 62 5.42 21.50 6.81
N ALA A 63 4.72 22.54 7.26
CA ALA A 63 4.82 23.06 8.62
C ALA A 63 4.30 22.08 9.68
N ALA A 64 3.13 21.48 9.44
CA ALA A 64 2.54 20.48 10.33
C ALA A 64 3.39 19.20 10.36
N PHE A 65 3.98 18.82 9.23
CA PHE A 65 4.95 17.75 9.16
C PHE A 65 6.21 18.04 10.00
N LEU A 66 6.79 19.24 9.89
CA LEU A 66 7.94 19.65 10.71
C LEU A 66 7.62 19.66 12.21
N GLN A 67 6.43 20.15 12.56
CA GLN A 67 5.95 20.12 13.94
C GLN A 67 5.81 18.68 14.43
N GLY A 68 5.18 17.80 13.64
CA GLY A 68 5.04 16.38 13.93
C GLY A 68 6.39 15.66 14.08
N LEU A 69 7.39 15.98 13.26
CA LEU A 69 8.75 15.49 13.44
C LEU A 69 9.36 16.00 14.74
N THR A 70 9.14 17.26 15.10
CA THR A 70 9.70 17.87 16.31
C THR A 70 9.11 17.24 17.57
N GLU A 71 7.78 17.22 17.68
CA GLU A 71 7.04 16.76 18.85
C GLU A 71 6.99 15.23 18.93
N GLY A 72 6.91 14.56 17.79
CA GLY A 72 6.75 13.13 17.69
C GLY A 72 8.07 12.38 17.60
N TRP A 73 8.94 12.71 16.65
CA TRP A 73 10.19 11.97 16.46
C TRP A 73 11.32 12.53 17.33
N TRP A 74 11.67 13.82 17.19
CA TRP A 74 12.83 14.41 17.83
C TRP A 74 12.72 14.47 19.37
N ALA A 75 11.55 14.79 19.91
CA ALA A 75 11.33 14.82 21.36
C ALA A 75 11.65 13.48 22.04
N ARG A 76 11.30 12.35 21.41
CA ARG A 76 11.61 10.99 21.91
C ARG A 76 13.09 10.61 21.81
N ARG A 77 13.90 11.42 21.13
CA ARG A 77 15.33 11.18 20.89
C ARG A 77 16.21 12.07 21.76
N GLN A 78 15.59 12.96 22.56
CA GLN A 78 16.27 13.78 23.56
C GLN A 78 16.98 12.95 24.63
N THR A 79 16.54 11.70 24.82
CA THR A 79 17.15 10.72 25.71
C THR A 79 17.67 9.53 24.92
N PHE A 80 18.84 9.01 25.33
CA PHE A 80 19.43 7.80 24.77
C PHE A 80 19.16 6.60 25.68
N GLU A 81 18.30 5.67 25.26
CA GLU A 81 17.96 4.44 26.00
C GLU A 81 18.76 3.23 25.49
N GLY A 82 20.08 3.33 25.44
CA GLY A 82 20.95 2.19 25.07
C GLY A 82 21.49 1.43 26.28
N GLN A 83 21.92 0.18 26.08
CA GLN A 83 22.76 -0.58 27.03
C GLN A 83 24.19 0.01 27.14
N ALA A 84 24.33 1.33 27.22
CA ALA A 84 25.61 1.94 27.51
C ALA A 84 26.02 1.54 28.94
N GLU A 85 27.31 1.24 29.13
CA GLU A 85 27.84 0.93 30.45
C GLU A 85 27.42 2.00 31.47
N PRO A 86 27.14 1.61 32.73
CA PRO A 86 26.64 2.53 33.74
C PRO A 86 27.72 3.58 34.04
N GLY A 87 27.63 4.77 33.43
CA GLY A 87 28.56 5.85 33.73
C GLY A 87 28.64 7.01 32.73
N GLU A 88 28.31 6.81 31.45
CA GLU A 88 28.49 7.87 30.45
C GLU A 88 27.15 8.26 29.79
N ALA A 89 26.63 9.43 30.19
CA ALA A 89 25.42 9.98 29.60
C ALA A 89 25.71 10.50 28.18
N LEU A 90 25.05 9.88 27.19
CA LEU A 90 25.09 10.31 25.79
C LEU A 90 23.95 11.30 25.53
N ALA A 91 24.29 12.48 25.03
CA ALA A 91 23.32 13.50 24.65
C ALA A 91 23.20 13.59 23.12
N PRO A 92 22.00 13.82 22.57
CA PRO A 92 21.84 14.04 21.14
C PRO A 92 22.42 15.40 20.74
N VAL A 93 23.23 15.40 19.69
CA VAL A 93 23.87 16.62 19.18
C VAL A 93 23.30 17.01 17.82
N ALA A 94 22.91 16.04 16.99
CA ALA A 94 22.27 16.28 15.71
C ALA A 94 21.32 15.14 15.34
N GLY A 95 20.17 15.47 14.75
CA GLY A 95 19.27 14.53 14.08
C GLY A 95 19.15 14.88 12.61
N LEU A 96 19.10 13.90 11.73
CA LEU A 96 18.81 14.08 10.31
C LEU A 96 17.64 13.19 9.94
N TYR A 97 16.66 13.78 9.27
CA TYR A 97 15.53 13.07 8.68
C TYR A 97 15.46 13.41 7.20
N ALA A 98 15.25 12.41 6.33
CA ALA A 98 15.06 12.59 4.91
C ALA A 98 13.82 11.84 4.41
N ARG A 99 13.07 12.51 3.55
CA ARG A 99 11.92 11.98 2.81
C ARG A 99 12.09 12.26 1.34
N TYR A 100 11.88 11.24 0.51
CA TYR A 100 11.87 11.40 -0.93
C TYR A 100 10.53 12.01 -1.38
N LEU A 101 10.61 13.00 -2.27
CA LEU A 101 9.46 13.64 -2.90
C LEU A 101 9.45 13.28 -4.39
N PRO A 102 8.67 12.26 -4.78
CA PRO A 102 8.66 11.76 -6.14
C PRO A 102 8.20 12.78 -7.18
N GLU A 103 7.32 13.71 -6.80
CA GLU A 103 6.74 14.73 -7.66
C GLU A 103 7.81 15.64 -8.30
N VAL A 104 8.96 15.78 -7.63
CA VAL A 104 10.05 16.68 -8.00
C VAL A 104 11.41 15.98 -8.03
N GLY A 105 11.43 14.66 -7.85
CA GLY A 105 12.61 13.83 -8.02
C GLY A 105 13.77 14.13 -7.06
N PHE A 106 13.50 14.57 -5.83
CA PHE A 106 14.53 14.90 -4.85
C PHE A 106 14.20 14.44 -3.42
N ASP A 107 15.22 14.26 -2.59
CA ASP A 107 15.07 14.08 -1.14
C ASP A 107 14.97 15.42 -0.42
N TYR A 108 13.93 15.63 0.35
CA TYR A 108 13.83 16.71 1.32
C TYR A 108 14.39 16.23 2.67
N SER A 109 15.42 16.93 3.17
CA SER A 109 16.08 16.59 4.43
C SER A 109 16.01 17.72 5.44
N VAL A 110 15.82 17.39 6.71
CA VAL A 110 15.75 18.32 7.84
C VAL A 110 16.80 17.93 8.89
N GLU A 111 17.59 18.90 9.36
CA GLU A 111 18.52 18.74 10.49
C GLU A 111 17.93 19.34 11.76
N PHE A 112 17.98 18.55 12.82
CA PHE A 112 17.62 18.91 14.17
C PHE A 112 18.88 19.13 15.00
N GLY A 113 18.94 20.26 15.70
CA GLY A 113 19.85 20.47 16.82
C GLY A 113 19.12 20.21 18.14
N PRO A 114 19.80 20.38 19.30
CA PRO A 114 19.22 20.14 20.61
C PRO A 114 17.88 20.86 20.83
N GLU A 115 17.77 22.10 20.34
CA GLU A 115 16.58 22.95 20.51
C GLU A 115 15.49 22.76 19.44
N GLY A 116 15.67 21.86 18.47
CA GLY A 116 14.69 21.59 17.41
C GLY A 116 15.26 21.72 15.98
N PRO A 117 14.40 21.91 14.96
CA PRO A 117 14.83 21.98 13.56
C PRO A 117 15.69 23.23 13.32
N THR A 118 16.80 23.06 12.61
CA THR A 118 17.80 24.14 12.38
C THR A 118 18.06 24.42 10.92
N LYS A 119 18.00 23.41 10.05
CA LYS A 119 18.31 23.54 8.61
C LYS A 119 17.48 22.55 7.79
N ALA A 120 17.26 22.89 6.53
CA ALA A 120 16.70 21.98 5.54
C ALA A 120 17.51 21.99 4.24
N TRP A 121 17.41 20.91 3.48
CA TRP A 121 18.02 20.79 2.16
C TRP A 121 17.12 20.01 1.22
N ARG A 122 17.34 20.19 -0.07
CA ARG A 122 16.99 19.21 -1.09
C ARG A 122 18.23 18.55 -1.66
N MET A 123 18.15 17.26 -1.95
CA MET A 123 19.20 16.50 -2.65
C MET A 123 18.62 15.88 -3.92
N ASP A 124 19.14 16.28 -5.08
CA ASP A 124 18.72 15.69 -6.36
C ASP A 124 19.28 14.26 -6.55
N GLY A 125 18.76 13.53 -7.55
CA GLY A 125 19.24 12.17 -7.87
C GLY A 125 20.72 12.05 -8.27
N ARG A 126 21.42 13.18 -8.48
CA ARG A 126 22.87 13.23 -8.74
C ARG A 126 23.66 13.40 -7.43
N GLY A 127 22.99 13.58 -6.30
CA GLY A 127 23.58 13.83 -4.99
C GLY A 127 23.91 15.31 -4.73
N LYS A 128 23.43 16.25 -5.55
CA LYS A 128 23.67 17.67 -5.33
C LYS A 128 22.74 18.18 -4.22
N VAL A 129 23.34 18.61 -3.13
CA VAL A 129 22.63 19.14 -1.95
C VAL A 129 22.49 20.66 -2.07
N THR A 130 21.26 21.17 -1.97
CA THR A 130 20.95 22.61 -2.00
C THR A 130 20.23 23.00 -0.71
N PRO A 131 20.71 24.01 0.04
CA PRO A 131 20.05 24.45 1.26
C PRO A 131 18.71 25.12 0.95
N LEU A 132 17.74 24.87 1.82
CA LEU A 132 16.40 25.47 1.82
C LEU A 132 16.17 26.18 3.16
N ALA A 133 15.31 27.20 3.15
CA ALA A 133 14.78 27.74 4.38
C ALA A 133 13.75 26.77 4.96
N LEU A 134 13.70 26.65 6.29
CA LEU A 134 12.70 25.84 6.97
C LEU A 134 11.29 26.40 6.64
N PRO A 135 10.39 25.62 6.04
CA PRO A 135 9.07 26.09 5.66
C PRO A 135 8.21 26.42 6.89
N THR A 136 7.60 27.60 6.89
CA THR A 136 6.60 28.00 7.90
C THR A 136 5.16 27.67 7.49
N ASP A 137 4.95 27.43 6.21
CA ASP A 137 3.68 27.03 5.61
C ASP A 137 3.93 26.29 4.29
N GLU A 138 2.83 25.83 3.69
CA GLU A 138 2.83 25.06 2.45
C GLU A 138 3.23 25.89 1.22
N GLY A 139 2.87 27.18 1.20
CA GLY A 139 3.19 28.08 0.09
C GLY A 139 4.69 28.35 0.01
N MET A 140 5.32 28.63 1.15
CA MET A 140 6.77 28.80 1.26
C MET A 140 7.53 27.52 0.86
N PHE A 141 6.99 26.34 1.15
CA PHE A 141 7.57 25.09 0.68
C PHE A 141 7.51 25.03 -0.85
N ARG A 142 6.32 25.22 -1.42
CA ARG A 142 6.10 25.22 -2.87
C ARG A 142 6.97 26.20 -3.62
N ASP A 143 7.09 27.43 -3.15
CA ASP A 143 7.92 28.45 -3.80
C ASP A 143 9.40 28.07 -3.87
N GLN A 144 9.88 27.25 -2.92
CA GLN A 144 11.26 26.78 -2.86
C GLN A 144 11.49 25.50 -3.68
N THR A 145 10.47 24.66 -3.84
CA THR A 145 10.62 23.29 -4.37
C THR A 145 9.98 23.10 -5.74
N GLY A 146 9.01 23.93 -6.11
CA GLY A 146 8.19 23.77 -7.31
C GLY A 146 6.96 22.88 -7.11
N THR A 147 6.76 22.29 -5.92
CA THR A 147 5.60 21.41 -5.63
C THR A 147 5.17 21.51 -4.17
N PHE A 148 4.02 20.96 -3.86
CA PHE A 148 3.53 20.83 -2.49
C PHE A 148 4.25 19.67 -1.76
N PHE A 149 4.44 19.81 -0.46
CA PHE A 149 4.94 18.72 0.38
C PHE A 149 3.92 17.58 0.43
N ASP A 150 2.63 17.93 0.40
CA ASP A 150 1.50 17.02 0.27
C ASP A 150 0.46 17.63 -0.68
N PRO A 151 0.07 16.96 -1.79
CA PRO A 151 -0.89 17.52 -2.74
C PRO A 151 -2.25 17.89 -2.12
N ARG A 152 -2.71 17.17 -1.07
CA ARG A 152 -3.95 17.50 -0.34
C ARG A 152 -3.81 18.80 0.45
N ALA A 153 -2.62 19.08 0.98
CA ALA A 153 -2.35 20.38 1.60
C ALA A 153 -2.34 21.51 0.56
N GLY A 154 -1.87 21.22 -0.66
CA GLY A 154 -1.88 22.14 -1.79
C GLY A 154 -3.28 22.63 -2.18
N TRP A 155 -4.29 21.76 -2.13
CA TRP A 155 -5.68 22.15 -2.34
C TRP A 155 -6.19 23.21 -1.35
N ARG A 156 -5.90 23.02 -0.05
CA ARG A 156 -6.30 24.01 0.97
C ARG A 156 -5.59 25.34 0.78
N TRP A 157 -4.30 25.29 0.41
CA TRP A 157 -3.54 26.48 0.07
C TRP A 157 -4.15 27.22 -1.13
N LEU A 158 -4.51 26.49 -2.19
CA LEU A 158 -5.14 27.05 -3.38
C LEU A 158 -6.48 27.73 -3.09
N VAL A 159 -7.33 27.10 -2.26
CA VAL A 159 -8.59 27.73 -1.84
C VAL A 159 -8.32 29.03 -1.07
N GLY A 160 -7.30 29.06 -0.22
CA GLY A 160 -6.85 30.27 0.46
C GLY A 160 -6.44 31.37 -0.52
N GLU A 161 -5.65 31.02 -1.54
CA GLU A 161 -5.20 31.95 -2.58
C GLU A 161 -6.36 32.49 -3.44
N PHE A 162 -7.30 31.63 -3.82
CA PHE A 162 -8.52 32.04 -4.51
C PHE A 162 -9.32 33.02 -3.66
N ARG A 163 -9.57 32.71 -2.39
CA ARG A 163 -10.31 33.61 -1.46
C ARG A 163 -9.60 34.95 -1.28
N ARG A 164 -8.27 34.96 -1.30
CA ARG A 164 -7.46 36.18 -1.15
C ARG A 164 -7.49 37.06 -2.40
N THR A 165 -7.49 36.46 -3.59
CA THR A 165 -7.35 37.18 -4.86
C THR A 165 -8.66 37.40 -5.61
N GLY A 166 -9.68 36.61 -5.33
CA GLY A 166 -10.95 36.59 -6.06
C GLY A 166 -10.81 36.12 -7.51
N ARG A 167 -9.70 35.48 -7.86
CA ARG A 167 -9.39 34.99 -9.21
C ARG A 167 -9.11 33.51 -9.18
N VAL A 168 -9.35 32.83 -10.30
CA VAL A 168 -8.94 31.43 -10.50
C VAL A 168 -7.49 31.24 -10.02
N ALA A 169 -7.29 30.22 -9.19
CA ALA A 169 -5.98 29.86 -8.67
C ALA A 169 -5.63 28.46 -9.17
N VAL A 170 -4.46 28.31 -9.78
CA VAL A 170 -3.97 27.04 -10.33
C VAL A 170 -2.54 26.81 -9.86
N ALA A 171 -2.23 25.56 -9.55
CA ALA A 171 -0.88 25.13 -9.21
C ALA A 171 -0.56 23.77 -9.84
N GLU A 172 0.65 23.64 -10.35
CA GLU A 172 1.23 22.37 -10.76
C GLU A 172 1.55 21.51 -9.52
N ILE A 173 1.17 20.24 -9.57
CA ILE A 173 1.58 19.21 -8.60
C ILE A 173 2.88 18.56 -9.09
N GLN A 174 2.88 18.20 -10.37
CA GLN A 174 4.01 17.60 -11.09
C GLN A 174 3.80 17.82 -12.60
N GLY A 175 4.79 17.47 -13.42
CA GLY A 175 4.66 17.53 -14.88
C GLY A 175 3.38 16.83 -15.36
N GLY A 176 2.63 17.48 -16.26
CA GLY A 176 1.37 16.98 -16.79
C GLY A 176 0.22 16.92 -15.79
N TYR A 177 0.33 17.50 -14.59
CA TYR A 177 -0.74 17.46 -13.58
C TYR A 177 -0.86 18.75 -12.76
N GLN A 178 -2.01 19.40 -12.88
CA GLN A 178 -2.35 20.62 -12.16
C GLN A 178 -3.67 20.47 -11.41
N ILE A 179 -3.76 21.24 -10.33
CA ILE A 179 -4.98 21.40 -9.55
C ILE A 179 -5.37 22.87 -9.55
N GLY A 180 -6.67 23.13 -9.51
CA GLY A 180 -7.20 24.47 -9.63
C GLY A 180 -8.51 24.67 -8.89
N VAL A 181 -8.75 25.91 -8.49
CA VAL A 181 -9.99 26.34 -7.87
C VAL A 181 -10.49 27.61 -8.54
N ARG A 182 -11.79 27.67 -8.75
CA ARG A 182 -12.48 28.87 -9.24
C ARG A 182 -13.81 29.07 -8.51
N GLN A 183 -14.45 30.19 -8.84
CA GLN A 183 -15.81 30.46 -8.38
C GLN A 183 -16.75 29.40 -8.95
N GLY A 184 -17.48 28.71 -8.07
CA GLY A 184 -18.56 27.81 -8.47
C GLY A 184 -19.88 28.55 -8.66
N VAL A 185 -20.83 27.89 -9.33
CA VAL A 185 -22.22 28.32 -9.47
C VAL A 185 -23.09 27.25 -8.83
N PRO A 186 -23.75 27.53 -7.69
CA PRO A 186 -24.64 26.55 -7.07
C PRO A 186 -25.69 26.04 -8.06
N ASP A 187 -26.00 24.74 -7.98
CA ASP A 187 -26.94 24.02 -8.84
C ASP A 187 -26.56 23.92 -10.33
N ASP A 188 -25.34 24.31 -10.73
CA ASP A 188 -24.83 24.08 -12.09
C ASP A 188 -24.54 22.59 -12.31
N PRO A 189 -25.28 21.90 -13.21
CA PRO A 189 -25.12 20.46 -13.40
C PRO A 189 -23.85 20.10 -14.18
N ASN A 190 -23.25 21.05 -14.93
CA ASN A 190 -22.05 20.76 -15.70
C ASN A 190 -21.07 21.94 -15.71
N PRO A 191 -20.26 22.09 -14.64
CA PRO A 191 -19.23 23.13 -14.56
C PRO A 191 -18.24 23.10 -15.73
N ALA A 192 -18.01 21.94 -16.35
CA ALA A 192 -17.05 21.79 -17.45
C ALA A 192 -17.46 22.53 -18.73
N ASP A 193 -18.78 22.66 -18.98
CA ASP A 193 -19.31 23.31 -20.18
C ASP A 193 -19.36 24.85 -20.06
N ARG A 194 -19.06 25.40 -18.86
CA ARG A 194 -19.20 26.83 -18.60
C ARG A 194 -18.07 27.62 -19.25
N GLU A 195 -18.44 28.50 -20.18
CA GLU A 195 -17.51 29.51 -20.71
C GLU A 195 -17.02 30.41 -19.56
N ASP A 196 -15.72 30.36 -19.32
CA ASP A 196 -15.06 31.10 -18.25
C ASP A 196 -13.83 31.78 -18.81
N GLU A 197 -13.89 33.10 -18.99
CA GLU A 197 -12.79 33.89 -19.55
C GLU A 197 -11.52 33.81 -18.70
N GLN A 198 -11.63 33.62 -17.38
CA GLN A 198 -10.45 33.48 -16.52
C GLN A 198 -9.81 32.11 -16.68
N LEU A 199 -10.64 31.07 -16.78
CA LEU A 199 -10.17 29.73 -17.05
C LEU A 199 -9.59 29.63 -18.47
N ALA A 200 -10.22 30.28 -19.46
CA ALA A 200 -9.70 30.39 -20.82
C ALA A 200 -8.41 31.23 -20.87
N GLU A 201 -8.27 32.30 -20.09
CA GLU A 201 -7.01 33.04 -19.96
C GLU A 201 -5.92 32.17 -19.34
N VAL A 202 -6.25 31.45 -18.26
CA VAL A 202 -5.34 30.49 -17.64
C VAL A 202 -4.95 29.44 -18.67
N PHE A 203 -5.89 28.75 -19.31
CA PHE A 203 -5.64 27.75 -20.35
C PHE A 203 -4.89 28.30 -21.54
N SER A 204 -5.13 29.54 -21.97
CA SER A 204 -4.45 30.15 -23.13
C SER A 204 -2.96 30.39 -22.92
N ARG A 205 -2.49 30.38 -21.65
CA ARG A 205 -1.07 30.48 -21.31
C ARG A 205 -0.34 29.14 -21.46
N TRP A 206 -1.06 28.05 -21.68
CA TRP A 206 -0.58 26.67 -21.78
C TRP A 206 -1.01 26.14 -23.15
N ASP A 207 -0.20 25.29 -23.79
CA ASP A 207 -0.55 24.80 -25.12
C ASP A 207 -1.80 23.90 -25.00
N PRO A 208 -2.90 24.14 -25.74
CA PRO A 208 -4.11 23.30 -25.69
C PRO A 208 -3.88 21.84 -26.09
N HIS A 209 -2.64 21.47 -26.44
CA HIS A 209 -2.23 20.11 -26.81
C HIS A 209 -1.61 19.34 -25.64
N ASP A 210 -1.35 19.96 -24.49
CA ASP A 210 -0.58 19.36 -23.39
C ASP A 210 -1.45 18.60 -22.37
N TYR A 211 -2.77 18.87 -22.27
CA TYR A 211 -3.67 18.18 -21.34
C TYR A 211 -4.84 17.52 -22.07
N ASP A 212 -5.08 16.24 -21.80
CA ASP A 212 -6.19 15.47 -22.38
C ASP A 212 -7.38 15.29 -21.44
N THR A 213 -7.21 15.67 -20.17
CA THR A 213 -8.21 15.48 -19.11
C THR A 213 -8.46 16.77 -18.34
N LEU A 214 -9.73 17.20 -18.29
CA LEU A 214 -10.26 18.21 -17.37
C LEU A 214 -11.32 17.55 -16.49
N GLU A 215 -11.06 17.45 -15.19
CA GLU A 215 -11.93 16.75 -14.26
C GLU A 215 -12.35 17.66 -13.10
N PHE A 216 -13.64 17.65 -12.74
CA PHE A 216 -14.16 18.41 -11.60
C PHE A 216 -14.40 17.50 -10.40
N LEU A 217 -13.69 17.75 -9.29
CA LEU A 217 -13.72 16.89 -8.12
C LEU A 217 -15.06 16.93 -7.38
N ASN A 218 -15.81 18.01 -7.52
CA ASN A 218 -17.14 18.19 -6.93
C ASN A 218 -18.28 18.18 -7.96
N GLY A 219 -18.05 17.62 -9.16
CA GLY A 219 -19.08 17.42 -10.18
C GLY A 219 -19.86 16.10 -10.04
N MET A 220 -20.86 15.88 -10.91
CA MET A 220 -21.72 14.69 -10.86
C MET A 220 -20.94 13.36 -10.93
N LEU A 221 -19.90 13.28 -11.75
CA LEU A 221 -19.05 12.07 -11.88
C LEU A 221 -18.36 11.70 -10.55
N ALA A 222 -18.07 12.67 -9.69
CA ALA A 222 -17.45 12.42 -8.40
C ALA A 222 -18.38 11.72 -7.40
N GLU A 223 -19.70 11.84 -7.58
CA GLU A 223 -20.69 11.13 -6.75
C GLU A 223 -20.77 9.64 -7.11
N ASP A 224 -20.47 9.31 -8.35
CA ASP A 224 -20.48 7.93 -8.87
C ASP A 224 -19.19 7.16 -8.53
N LEU A 225 -18.13 7.84 -8.07
CA LEU A 225 -16.86 7.23 -7.66
C LEU A 225 -16.87 6.84 -6.16
N PRO A 226 -16.81 5.54 -5.81
CA PRO A 226 -16.83 5.08 -4.42
C PRO A 226 -15.44 5.21 -3.77
N LEU A 227 -15.16 6.39 -3.23
CA LEU A 227 -13.88 6.74 -2.60
C LEU A 227 -13.98 7.01 -1.08
N PRO A 228 -14.62 6.13 -0.28
CA PRO A 228 -14.84 6.40 1.14
C PRO A 228 -13.52 6.57 1.88
N GLY A 229 -13.38 7.63 2.67
CA GLY A 229 -12.16 7.90 3.45
C GLY A 229 -11.11 8.74 2.71
N GLU A 230 -11.33 9.06 1.42
CA GLU A 230 -10.27 9.61 0.55
C GLU A 230 -10.77 10.75 -0.36
N ARG A 231 -12.06 11.13 -0.28
CA ARG A 231 -12.66 12.19 -1.09
C ARG A 231 -12.19 13.58 -0.68
N PHE A 232 -12.29 14.53 -1.62
CA PHE A 232 -11.84 15.90 -1.41
C PHE A 232 -12.46 16.58 -0.18
N ASP A 233 -13.74 16.34 0.09
CA ASP A 233 -14.47 16.93 1.21
C ASP A 233 -13.88 16.52 2.58
N GLU A 234 -13.27 15.35 2.67
CA GLU A 234 -12.68 14.86 3.92
C GLU A 234 -11.37 15.56 4.28
N TRP A 235 -10.58 15.98 3.29
CA TRP A 235 -9.25 16.58 3.52
C TRP A 235 -9.18 18.08 3.22
N LEU A 236 -10.19 18.67 2.58
CA LEU A 236 -10.26 20.11 2.28
C LEU A 236 -10.59 20.97 3.51
N GLY A 237 -11.05 20.37 4.60
CA GLY A 237 -11.35 21.06 5.86
C GLY A 237 -12.53 22.03 5.74
N GLU A 238 -12.41 23.24 6.26
CA GLU A 238 -13.50 24.24 6.28
C GLU A 238 -14.04 24.62 4.89
N ALA A 239 -13.25 24.42 3.84
CA ALA A 239 -13.67 24.70 2.47
C ALA A 239 -14.54 23.60 1.84
N ALA A 240 -14.63 22.42 2.46
CA ALA A 240 -15.45 21.32 1.98
C ALA A 240 -16.93 21.71 1.86
N ALA A 241 -17.46 22.48 2.81
CA ALA A 241 -18.85 22.92 2.79
C ALA A 241 -19.16 23.82 1.57
N ALA A 242 -18.25 24.74 1.22
CA ALA A 242 -18.41 25.62 0.07
C ALA A 242 -18.31 24.84 -1.25
N ALA A 243 -17.36 23.89 -1.35
CA ALA A 243 -17.24 23.02 -2.51
C ALA A 243 -18.47 22.10 -2.68
N GLY A 244 -18.97 21.52 -1.59
CA GLY A 244 -20.17 20.68 -1.59
C GLY A 244 -21.47 21.45 -1.89
N ALA A 245 -21.51 22.75 -1.59
CA ALA A 245 -22.61 23.64 -1.98
C ALA A 245 -22.50 24.17 -3.43
N GLY A 246 -21.45 23.79 -4.17
CA GLY A 246 -21.19 24.30 -5.52
C GLY A 246 -20.76 25.78 -5.55
N GLU A 247 -20.36 26.36 -4.42
CA GLU A 247 -19.84 27.73 -4.36
C GLU A 247 -18.38 27.83 -4.84
N LEU A 248 -17.66 26.70 -4.83
CA LEU A 248 -16.31 26.56 -5.35
C LEU A 248 -16.29 25.40 -6.33
N ASP A 249 -15.71 25.60 -7.51
CA ASP A 249 -15.40 24.48 -8.40
C ASP A 249 -13.94 24.08 -8.18
N LEU A 250 -13.70 22.82 -7.87
CA LEU A 250 -12.38 22.21 -7.74
C LEU A 250 -12.12 21.40 -9.00
N PHE A 251 -11.06 21.71 -9.73
CA PHE A 251 -10.77 21.07 -11.00
C PHE A 251 -9.32 20.62 -11.12
N VAL A 252 -9.12 19.60 -11.93
CA VAL A 252 -7.84 19.00 -12.27
C VAL A 252 -7.61 19.14 -13.76
N LEU A 253 -6.39 19.48 -14.13
CA LEU A 253 -5.89 19.32 -15.50
C LEU A 253 -4.82 18.24 -15.47
N ALA A 254 -4.98 17.24 -16.31
CA ALA A 254 -4.12 16.08 -16.26
C ALA A 254 -3.85 15.56 -17.68
N GLU A 255 -2.63 15.06 -17.88
CA GLU A 255 -2.21 14.40 -19.11
C GLU A 255 -2.09 12.91 -18.82
N SER A 256 -2.90 12.09 -19.50
CA SER A 256 -2.91 10.65 -19.26
C SER A 256 -1.57 9.97 -19.64
N SER A 257 -0.85 10.50 -20.63
CA SER A 257 0.50 10.03 -21.01
C SER A 257 1.52 10.19 -19.89
N GLU A 258 1.44 11.25 -19.10
CA GLU A 258 2.36 11.49 -17.98
C GLU A 258 2.05 10.57 -16.79
N PHE A 259 0.77 10.23 -16.57
CA PHE A 259 0.41 9.17 -15.63
C PHE A 259 0.91 7.79 -16.11
N LEU A 260 0.75 7.48 -17.40
CA LEU A 260 1.31 6.27 -18.00
C LEU A 260 2.84 6.21 -17.82
N ALA A 261 3.56 7.31 -18.08
CA ALA A 261 5.01 7.37 -17.89
C ALA A 261 5.41 7.05 -16.44
N CYS A 262 4.64 7.53 -15.46
CA CYS A 262 4.85 7.15 -14.06
C CYS A 262 4.65 5.64 -13.83
N VAL A 263 3.61 5.04 -14.43
CA VAL A 263 3.38 3.59 -14.36
C VAL A 263 4.51 2.79 -15.02
N GLU A 264 5.01 3.26 -16.16
CA GLU A 264 6.15 2.68 -16.87
C GLU A 264 7.44 2.74 -16.05
N ASP A 265 7.70 3.86 -15.39
CA ASP A 265 8.88 4.01 -14.53
C ASP A 265 8.84 3.04 -13.34
N VAL A 266 7.69 2.94 -12.64
CA VAL A 266 7.49 1.97 -11.54
C VAL A 266 7.67 0.52 -12.03
N ALA A 267 7.20 0.20 -13.23
CA ALA A 267 7.36 -1.12 -13.84
C ALA A 267 8.82 -1.41 -14.25
N LYS A 268 9.51 -0.42 -14.81
CA LYS A 268 10.89 -0.52 -15.29
C LYS A 268 11.87 -0.82 -14.16
N GLU A 269 11.67 -0.27 -12.97
CA GLU A 269 12.48 -0.58 -11.78
C GLU A 269 12.48 -2.08 -11.43
N ARG A 270 11.40 -2.77 -11.77
CA ARG A 270 11.21 -4.22 -11.59
C ARG A 270 11.60 -5.02 -12.84
N GLY A 271 12.08 -4.37 -13.90
CA GLY A 271 12.38 -4.99 -15.19
C GLY A 271 11.13 -5.57 -15.86
N ILE A 272 9.99 -4.90 -15.71
CA ILE A 272 8.70 -5.24 -16.32
C ILE A 272 8.45 -4.25 -17.47
N ALA A 273 8.09 -4.76 -18.65
CA ALA A 273 7.71 -3.92 -19.78
C ALA A 273 6.20 -3.65 -19.76
N VAL A 274 5.81 -2.46 -20.20
CA VAL A 274 4.40 -2.04 -20.30
C VAL A 274 4.02 -1.94 -21.77
N GLU A 275 2.82 -2.41 -22.10
CA GLU A 275 2.19 -2.29 -23.41
C GLU A 275 0.83 -1.61 -23.21
N TRP A 276 0.63 -0.49 -23.89
CA TRP A 276 -0.67 0.14 -23.98
C TRP A 276 -1.56 -0.65 -24.93
N ILE A 277 -2.66 -1.17 -24.41
CA ILE A 277 -3.69 -1.84 -25.19
C ILE A 277 -4.86 -0.86 -25.26
N ASP A 278 -5.09 -0.36 -26.47
CA ASP A 278 -6.24 0.48 -26.78
C ASP A 278 -7.28 -0.36 -27.53
N PRO A 279 -8.18 -1.08 -26.82
CA PRO A 279 -9.37 -1.60 -27.46
C PRO A 279 -10.40 -0.46 -27.56
N ASP A 280 -11.24 -0.51 -28.59
CA ASP A 280 -12.27 0.50 -28.92
C ASP A 280 -13.22 0.92 -27.76
N GLU A 281 -13.17 0.27 -26.58
CA GLU A 281 -14.09 0.45 -25.45
C GLU A 281 -13.43 0.66 -24.06
N GLU A 282 -12.23 0.13 -23.76
CA GLU A 282 -11.64 0.17 -22.41
C GLU A 282 -10.10 0.16 -22.42
N VAL A 283 -9.47 1.30 -22.10
CA VAL A 283 -8.01 1.41 -22.07
C VAL A 283 -7.40 0.48 -21.02
N ARG A 284 -6.47 -0.37 -21.47
CA ARG A 284 -5.78 -1.35 -20.62
C ARG A 284 -4.27 -1.28 -20.77
N LEU A 285 -3.57 -1.68 -19.72
CA LEU A 285 -2.14 -1.87 -19.71
C LEU A 285 -1.81 -3.35 -19.59
N ALA A 286 -0.98 -3.89 -20.48
CA ALA A 286 -0.36 -5.19 -20.32
C ALA A 286 1.07 -5.05 -19.78
N PHE A 287 1.33 -5.73 -18.68
CA PHE A 287 2.62 -5.80 -18.01
C PHE A 287 3.29 -7.14 -18.32
N HIS A 288 4.53 -7.09 -18.76
CA HIS A 288 5.28 -8.25 -19.27
C HIS A 288 6.55 -8.47 -18.45
N ALA A 289 6.66 -9.67 -17.87
CA ALA A 289 7.85 -10.13 -17.14
C ALA A 289 8.34 -11.45 -17.77
N GLY A 290 9.07 -11.33 -18.88
CA GLY A 290 9.43 -12.48 -19.71
C GLY A 290 8.19 -13.11 -20.36
N PRO A 291 7.89 -14.41 -20.15
CA PRO A 291 6.70 -15.05 -20.69
C PRO A 291 5.43 -14.78 -19.86
N LEU A 292 5.55 -14.11 -18.71
CA LEU A 292 4.42 -13.76 -17.87
C LEU A 292 3.78 -12.45 -18.37
N ARG A 293 2.45 -12.42 -18.40
CA ARG A 293 1.64 -11.28 -18.85
C ARG A 293 0.51 -11.02 -17.87
N LEU A 294 0.27 -9.75 -17.61
CA LEU A 294 -0.73 -9.27 -16.67
C LEU A 294 -1.46 -8.05 -17.23
N GLU A 295 -2.78 -8.09 -17.39
CA GLU A 295 -3.54 -6.95 -17.91
C GLU A 295 -4.27 -6.19 -16.81
N ARG A 296 -4.24 -4.86 -16.83
CA ARG A 296 -4.92 -3.98 -15.87
C ARG A 296 -5.74 -2.94 -16.63
N GLU A 297 -6.85 -2.50 -16.05
CA GLU A 297 -7.52 -1.28 -16.48
C GLU A 297 -6.64 -0.04 -16.19
N PHE A 298 -6.66 0.96 -17.08
CA PHE A 298 -5.93 2.22 -16.92
C PHE A 298 -6.81 3.36 -16.39
N SER A 299 -7.98 3.56 -17.01
CA SER A 299 -8.81 4.75 -16.84
C SER A 299 -9.27 4.96 -15.40
N PHE A 300 -9.77 3.91 -14.75
CA PHE A 300 -10.24 4.04 -13.37
C PHE A 300 -9.12 4.35 -12.36
N PRO A 301 -7.98 3.63 -12.31
CA PRO A 301 -6.83 4.02 -11.46
C PRO A 301 -6.34 5.45 -11.70
N TYR A 302 -6.35 5.91 -12.95
CA TYR A 302 -6.00 7.28 -13.31
C TYR A 302 -6.99 8.27 -12.67
N LEU A 303 -8.30 8.13 -12.91
CA LEU A 303 -9.32 8.99 -12.31
C LEU A 303 -9.28 8.95 -10.78
N GLN A 304 -9.09 7.77 -10.19
CA GLN A 304 -8.98 7.61 -8.75
C GLN A 304 -7.78 8.39 -8.19
N THR A 305 -6.66 8.45 -8.92
CA THR A 305 -5.50 9.25 -8.53
C THR A 305 -5.86 10.74 -8.44
N LEU A 306 -6.58 11.26 -9.41
CA LEU A 306 -7.02 12.67 -9.45
C LEU A 306 -7.95 12.99 -8.27
N HIS A 307 -8.95 12.15 -8.04
CA HIS A 307 -10.00 12.37 -7.04
C HIS A 307 -9.57 12.16 -5.59
N THR A 308 -8.50 11.39 -5.36
CA THR A 308 -7.97 11.15 -4.01
C THR A 308 -6.88 12.15 -3.60
N GLY A 309 -6.60 13.15 -4.44
CA GLY A 309 -5.58 14.16 -4.18
C GLY A 309 -4.17 13.56 -4.06
N ARG A 310 -3.88 12.50 -4.84
CA ARG A 310 -2.55 11.89 -4.96
C ARG A 310 -1.83 12.50 -6.15
N SER A 311 -0.49 12.48 -6.14
CA SER A 311 0.33 12.69 -7.34
C SER A 311 0.24 11.50 -8.29
N PHE A 312 0.66 11.63 -9.55
CA PHE A 312 0.68 10.50 -10.48
C PHE A 312 1.60 9.40 -10.00
N VAL A 313 2.79 9.76 -9.48
CA VAL A 313 3.72 8.74 -8.96
C VAL A 313 3.09 8.01 -7.77
N ALA A 314 2.47 8.73 -6.83
CA ALA A 314 1.78 8.11 -5.70
C ALA A 314 0.58 7.25 -6.14
N GLY A 315 -0.14 7.65 -7.19
CA GLY A 315 -1.22 6.88 -7.80
C GLY A 315 -0.73 5.61 -8.48
N ALA A 316 0.30 5.72 -9.32
CA ALA A 316 0.93 4.60 -10.00
C ALA A 316 1.39 3.54 -8.98
N LEU A 317 2.05 3.99 -7.92
CA LEU A 317 2.46 3.15 -6.80
C LEU A 317 1.29 2.46 -6.08
N ALA A 318 0.27 3.24 -5.70
CA ALA A 318 -0.85 2.72 -4.94
C ALA A 318 -1.67 1.68 -5.73
N TYR A 319 -1.86 1.92 -7.04
CA TYR A 319 -2.80 1.16 -7.85
C TYR A 319 -2.14 0.10 -8.75
N PHE A 320 -0.90 0.32 -9.19
CA PHE A 320 -0.16 -0.63 -10.03
C PHE A 320 1.00 -1.31 -9.30
N GLY A 321 1.60 -0.68 -8.29
CA GLY A 321 2.73 -1.25 -7.51
C GLY A 321 2.50 -2.69 -7.04
N PRO A 322 1.40 -3.02 -6.33
CA PRO A 322 1.11 -4.39 -5.89
C PRO A 322 1.02 -5.40 -7.04
N ALA A 323 0.55 -4.99 -8.21
CA ALA A 323 0.49 -5.82 -9.42
C ALA A 323 1.88 -6.23 -9.88
N LEU A 324 2.75 -5.24 -9.94
CA LEU A 324 4.10 -5.31 -10.45
C LEU A 324 4.97 -6.13 -9.51
N ASP A 325 4.81 -5.94 -8.20
CA ASP A 325 5.46 -6.75 -7.17
C ASP A 325 5.06 -8.23 -7.30
N ALA A 326 3.76 -8.51 -7.46
CA ALA A 326 3.28 -9.88 -7.65
C ALA A 326 3.80 -10.50 -8.97
N LEU A 327 3.89 -9.72 -10.04
CA LEU A 327 4.41 -10.18 -11.33
C LEU A 327 5.91 -10.46 -11.27
N ASP A 328 6.69 -9.62 -10.59
CA ASP A 328 8.11 -9.85 -10.35
C ASP A 328 8.35 -11.10 -9.50
N GLU A 329 7.58 -11.27 -8.42
CA GLU A 329 7.67 -12.48 -7.60
C GLU A 329 7.27 -13.74 -8.40
N ALA A 330 6.21 -13.68 -9.21
CA ALA A 330 5.83 -14.78 -10.10
C ALA A 330 6.95 -15.13 -11.11
N ARG A 331 7.67 -14.13 -11.62
CA ARG A 331 8.86 -14.36 -12.46
C ARG A 331 9.94 -15.10 -11.69
N ALA A 332 10.24 -14.70 -10.45
CA ALA A 332 11.22 -15.38 -9.61
C ALA A 332 10.84 -16.83 -9.30
N LEU A 333 9.54 -17.11 -9.08
CA LEU A 333 9.02 -18.47 -8.90
C LEU A 333 9.15 -19.30 -10.19
N LEU A 334 8.86 -18.72 -11.35
CA LEU A 334 9.04 -19.38 -12.64
C LEU A 334 10.49 -19.76 -12.90
N ASP A 335 11.43 -18.86 -12.62
CA ASP A 335 12.86 -19.10 -12.81
C ASP A 335 13.37 -20.19 -11.85
N THR A 336 12.87 -20.18 -10.62
CA THR A 336 13.13 -21.25 -9.63
C THR A 336 12.64 -22.61 -10.14
N ALA A 337 11.41 -22.68 -10.66
CA ALA A 337 10.84 -23.90 -11.22
C ALA A 337 11.64 -24.38 -12.44
N LYS A 338 11.98 -23.50 -13.39
CA LYS A 338 12.78 -23.83 -14.58
C LYS A 338 14.15 -24.40 -14.21
N GLY A 339 14.81 -23.82 -13.22
CA GLY A 339 16.11 -24.30 -12.73
C GLY A 339 16.01 -25.71 -12.12
N ALA A 340 15.03 -25.94 -11.24
CA ALA A 340 14.85 -27.21 -10.55
C ALA A 340 14.33 -28.33 -11.47
N LEU A 341 13.52 -27.99 -12.47
CA LEU A 341 12.83 -28.92 -13.36
C LEU A 341 13.53 -29.07 -14.72
N ALA A 342 14.85 -28.94 -14.81
CA ALA A 342 15.59 -28.95 -16.07
C ALA A 342 15.35 -30.17 -16.98
N GLY A 343 14.88 -31.30 -16.43
CA GLY A 343 14.46 -32.49 -17.20
C GLY A 343 13.03 -32.44 -17.76
N HIS A 344 12.30 -31.35 -17.55
CA HIS A 344 10.91 -31.14 -17.97
C HIS A 344 10.80 -29.89 -18.86
N ALA A 345 9.79 -29.87 -19.72
CA ALA A 345 9.44 -28.66 -20.44
C ALA A 345 8.54 -27.78 -19.55
N VAL A 346 8.99 -26.58 -19.23
CA VAL A 346 8.26 -25.59 -18.43
C VAL A 346 7.91 -24.39 -19.31
N ASP A 347 6.62 -24.15 -19.50
CA ASP A 347 6.09 -23.03 -20.29
C ASP A 347 4.97 -22.29 -19.55
N VAL A 348 4.65 -21.08 -20.01
CA VAL A 348 3.54 -20.27 -19.47
C VAL A 348 2.42 -20.26 -20.49
N VAL A 349 1.21 -20.53 -20.04
CA VAL A 349 -0.03 -20.40 -20.81
C VAL A 349 -0.94 -19.38 -20.14
N ASP A 350 -1.83 -18.76 -20.92
CA ASP A 350 -2.80 -17.78 -20.43
C ASP A 350 -2.15 -16.60 -19.66
N GLY A 351 -0.88 -16.29 -19.97
CA GLY A 351 -0.10 -15.22 -19.35
C GLY A 351 0.44 -15.50 -17.95
N THR A 352 -0.18 -16.37 -17.15
CA THR A 352 0.17 -16.50 -15.71
C THR A 352 0.32 -17.95 -15.24
N VAL A 353 -0.13 -18.91 -16.05
CA VAL A 353 -0.20 -20.31 -15.65
C VAL A 353 1.05 -21.05 -16.12
N MET A 354 1.87 -21.47 -15.16
CA MET A 354 2.97 -22.38 -15.40
C MET A 354 2.43 -23.78 -15.71
N ARG A 355 2.84 -24.32 -16.86
CA ARG A 355 2.59 -25.69 -17.29
C ARG A 355 3.91 -26.46 -17.32
N VAL A 356 3.92 -27.64 -16.73
CA VAL A 356 5.07 -28.56 -16.71
C VAL A 356 4.72 -29.83 -17.48
N ARG A 357 5.57 -30.21 -18.44
CA ARG A 357 5.43 -31.41 -19.26
C ARG A 357 6.62 -32.35 -19.11
N ASP A 358 6.34 -33.65 -19.07
CA ASP A 358 7.37 -34.70 -19.07
C ASP A 358 8.03 -34.86 -20.45
N GLY A 359 9.04 -35.73 -20.54
CA GLY A 359 9.77 -35.99 -21.80
C GLY A 359 8.91 -36.60 -22.92
N ALA A 360 7.70 -37.09 -22.61
CA ALA A 360 6.71 -37.55 -23.60
C ALA A 360 5.77 -36.42 -24.03
N GLY A 361 5.92 -35.21 -23.49
CA GLY A 361 5.09 -34.04 -23.78
C GLY A 361 3.76 -34.03 -23.02
N ARG A 362 3.54 -34.95 -22.08
CA ARG A 362 2.31 -34.99 -21.28
C ARG A 362 2.40 -33.98 -20.14
N GLU A 363 1.33 -33.23 -19.93
CA GLU A 363 1.20 -32.33 -18.79
C GLU A 363 1.20 -33.11 -17.49
N VAL A 364 2.16 -32.83 -16.63
CA VAL A 364 2.29 -33.44 -15.30
C VAL A 364 1.88 -32.49 -14.19
N ARG A 365 1.99 -31.16 -14.41
CA ARG A 365 1.57 -30.15 -13.43
C ARG A 365 1.12 -28.85 -14.11
N ARG A 366 0.23 -28.14 -13.43
CA ARG A 366 -0.31 -26.84 -13.80
C ARG A 366 -0.49 -25.96 -12.55
N PHE A 367 0.07 -24.76 -12.56
CA PHE A 367 -0.01 -23.83 -11.43
C PHE A 367 -0.15 -22.39 -11.92
N ASP A 368 -1.09 -21.64 -11.35
CA ASP A 368 -1.14 -20.19 -11.54
C ASP A 368 -0.09 -19.54 -10.63
N LEU A 369 0.95 -18.96 -11.23
CA LEU A 369 2.06 -18.37 -10.47
C LEU A 369 1.65 -17.10 -9.74
N LEU A 370 0.71 -16.32 -10.29
CA LEU A 370 0.21 -15.12 -9.62
C LEU A 370 -0.74 -15.43 -8.47
N ALA A 371 -1.34 -16.62 -8.46
CA ALA A 371 -2.07 -17.09 -7.29
C ALA A 371 -1.13 -17.40 -6.11
N LEU A 372 0.14 -17.67 -6.38
CA LEU A 372 1.17 -17.96 -5.36
C LEU A 372 1.96 -16.71 -4.96
N ALA A 373 2.29 -15.87 -5.94
CA ALA A 373 3.00 -14.62 -5.74
C ALA A 373 2.25 -13.65 -4.83
N GLY A 374 2.98 -12.95 -3.98
CA GLY A 374 2.47 -11.99 -3.01
C GLY A 374 1.75 -12.62 -1.82
N ARG A 375 1.55 -13.95 -1.80
CA ARG A 375 0.78 -14.64 -0.74
C ARG A 375 1.64 -15.40 0.26
N GLN A 376 2.87 -15.74 -0.11
CA GLN A 376 3.80 -16.48 0.74
C GLN A 376 5.22 -15.93 0.58
N PRO A 377 6.01 -15.80 1.65
CA PRO A 377 7.36 -15.25 1.56
C PRO A 377 8.34 -16.30 1.03
N PHE A 378 8.29 -16.61 -0.27
CA PHE A 378 9.22 -17.55 -0.92
C PHE A 378 10.59 -16.91 -1.18
N HIS A 379 11.16 -16.26 -0.18
CA HIS A 379 12.44 -15.57 -0.29
C HIS A 379 13.61 -16.46 0.12
N GLY A 380 14.74 -16.28 -0.57
CA GLY A 380 15.97 -17.03 -0.31
C GLY A 380 15.89 -18.52 -0.65
N GLU A 381 16.95 -19.26 -0.33
CA GLU A 381 17.06 -20.69 -0.68
C GLU A 381 16.02 -21.57 0.01
N GLN A 382 15.66 -21.25 1.26
CA GLN A 382 14.60 -21.96 1.96
C GLN A 382 13.24 -21.74 1.30
N GLY A 383 12.86 -20.49 0.99
CA GLY A 383 11.61 -20.17 0.32
C GLY A 383 11.46 -20.87 -1.04
N LYS A 384 12.56 -20.93 -1.82
CA LYS A 384 12.60 -21.69 -3.08
C LYS A 384 12.31 -23.18 -2.87
N ALA A 385 12.93 -23.80 -1.87
CA ALA A 385 12.71 -25.22 -1.56
C ALA A 385 11.27 -25.48 -1.10
N GLU A 386 10.68 -24.57 -0.31
CA GLU A 386 9.28 -24.63 0.12
C GLU A 386 8.32 -24.53 -1.08
N PHE A 387 8.57 -23.60 -2.00
CA PHE A 387 7.81 -23.49 -3.25
C PHE A 387 7.88 -24.77 -4.09
N LEU A 388 9.06 -25.38 -4.25
CA LEU A 388 9.21 -26.63 -5.00
C LEU A 388 8.39 -27.76 -4.38
N LYS A 389 8.44 -27.92 -3.06
CA LYS A 389 7.59 -28.89 -2.34
C LYS A 389 6.10 -28.60 -2.52
N LEU A 390 5.72 -27.32 -2.53
CA LEU A 390 4.34 -26.87 -2.72
C LEU A 390 3.75 -27.26 -4.10
N ILE A 391 4.58 -27.21 -5.14
CA ILE A 391 4.21 -27.68 -6.48
C ILE A 391 4.36 -29.21 -6.62
N GLY A 392 4.70 -29.89 -5.52
CA GLY A 392 4.82 -31.34 -5.41
C GLY A 392 6.14 -31.88 -5.93
N TRP A 393 7.18 -31.05 -6.09
CA TRP A 393 8.50 -31.48 -6.52
C TRP A 393 9.38 -31.83 -5.32
N ASP A 394 9.91 -33.06 -5.31
CA ASP A 394 10.95 -33.46 -4.38
C ASP A 394 12.32 -33.28 -5.06
N ALA A 395 13.06 -32.27 -4.61
CA ALA A 395 14.40 -31.99 -5.13
C ALA A 395 15.43 -33.07 -4.77
N GLY A 396 15.24 -33.77 -3.65
CA GLY A 396 16.13 -34.85 -3.22
C GLY A 396 15.94 -36.12 -4.04
N GLU A 397 14.70 -36.43 -4.42
CA GLU A 397 14.38 -37.60 -5.26
C GLU A 397 14.35 -37.27 -6.77
N GLY A 398 14.38 -35.99 -7.15
CA GLY A 398 14.34 -35.55 -8.54
C GLY A 398 13.05 -35.93 -9.27
N ARG A 399 11.92 -35.99 -8.55
CA ARG A 399 10.63 -36.40 -9.11
C ARG A 399 9.45 -35.69 -8.44
N PHE A 400 8.29 -35.75 -9.10
CA PHE A 400 7.04 -35.30 -8.52
C PHE A 400 6.49 -36.33 -7.50
N LEU A 401 6.02 -35.82 -6.36
CA LEU A 401 5.28 -36.57 -5.35
C LEU A 401 3.81 -36.70 -5.77
N GLY A 402 3.29 -37.92 -5.77
CA GLY A 402 1.90 -38.23 -6.08
C GLY A 402 1.50 -38.04 -7.55
N ASP A 403 0.26 -38.41 -7.86
CA ASP A 403 -0.33 -38.34 -9.21
C ASP A 403 -0.72 -36.91 -9.66
N GLY A 404 -0.55 -35.92 -8.80
CA GLY A 404 -0.97 -34.53 -9.05
C GLY A 404 -2.23 -34.13 -8.29
N THR A 405 -2.93 -35.08 -7.68
CA THR A 405 -3.95 -34.77 -6.68
C THR A 405 -3.26 -34.42 -5.37
N ARG A 406 -3.39 -33.16 -4.93
CA ARG A 406 -2.92 -32.75 -3.60
C ARG A 406 -3.75 -33.48 -2.55
N ASP A 407 -3.11 -34.27 -1.68
CA ASP A 407 -3.75 -34.75 -0.46
C ASP A 407 -4.07 -33.54 0.40
N LEU A 408 -5.37 -33.25 0.56
CA LEU A 408 -5.87 -32.09 1.28
C LEU A 408 -5.75 -32.23 2.80
N ARG A 409 -5.25 -33.37 3.29
CA ARG A 409 -5.18 -33.69 4.71
C ARG A 409 -3.86 -33.31 5.35
N THR A 410 -2.81 -33.06 4.57
CA THR A 410 -1.49 -32.66 5.09
C THR A 410 -0.83 -31.57 4.24
N CYS A 411 -0.08 -30.67 4.88
CA CYS A 411 0.70 -29.66 4.21
C CYS A 411 1.91 -30.31 3.52
N PRO A 412 2.15 -30.09 2.22
CA PRO A 412 3.27 -30.70 1.51
C PRO A 412 4.64 -30.16 1.94
N VAL A 413 4.67 -28.99 2.60
CA VAL A 413 5.90 -28.36 3.08
C VAL A 413 6.28 -28.85 4.47
N THR A 414 5.32 -28.85 5.41
CA THR A 414 5.56 -29.15 6.83
C THR A 414 5.12 -30.54 7.27
N GLY A 415 4.28 -31.23 6.48
CA GLY A 415 3.65 -32.50 6.86
C GLY A 415 2.55 -32.38 7.92
N ALA A 416 2.31 -31.18 8.46
CA ALA A 416 1.26 -30.92 9.45
C ALA A 416 -0.13 -31.21 8.86
N PRO A 417 -1.13 -31.60 9.67
CA PRO A 417 -2.51 -31.70 9.22
C PRO A 417 -2.93 -30.40 8.51
N ALA A 418 -3.36 -30.53 7.26
CA ALA A 418 -3.90 -29.42 6.50
C ALA A 418 -5.41 -29.35 6.69
N ARG A 419 -5.93 -28.14 6.73
CA ARG A 419 -7.38 -27.86 6.78
C ARG A 419 -7.76 -26.81 5.75
N VAL A 420 -9.03 -26.76 5.40
CA VAL A 420 -9.58 -25.69 4.56
C VAL A 420 -9.82 -24.49 5.47
N GLY A 421 -8.85 -23.57 5.53
CA GLY A 421 -8.93 -22.41 6.43
C GLY A 421 -9.62 -21.19 5.81
N LYS A 422 -9.43 -21.02 4.50
CA LYS A 422 -9.61 -19.73 3.83
C LYS A 422 -10.47 -19.80 2.57
N VAL A 423 -11.14 -18.69 2.31
CA VAL A 423 -11.74 -18.35 1.02
C VAL A 423 -11.04 -17.09 0.51
N ILE A 424 -10.20 -17.22 -0.53
CA ILE A 424 -9.63 -16.05 -1.23
C ILE A 424 -10.27 -15.93 -2.61
N ARG A 425 -10.84 -14.75 -2.89
CA ARG A 425 -11.24 -14.38 -4.26
C ARG A 425 -9.97 -14.17 -5.10
N PRO A 426 -9.86 -14.73 -6.31
CA PRO A 426 -9.17 -14.00 -7.35
C PRO A 426 -10.11 -12.84 -7.65
N ALA A 427 -9.71 -11.63 -7.26
CA ALA A 427 -9.68 -10.65 -8.33
C ALA A 427 -8.89 -11.37 -9.42
N ARG A 428 -9.52 -11.82 -10.52
CA ARG A 428 -8.69 -12.04 -11.70
C ARG A 428 -7.98 -10.72 -11.83
N LEU A 429 -6.68 -10.70 -11.53
CA LEU A 429 -5.75 -9.90 -12.26
C LEU A 429 -6.37 -8.50 -12.57
N LEU A 430 -6.34 -7.59 -11.58
CA LEU A 430 -6.80 -6.19 -11.57
C LEU A 430 -7.76 -5.74 -12.69
N GLY A 431 -9.03 -5.62 -12.31
CA GLY A 431 -9.77 -4.40 -12.56
C GLY A 431 -10.22 -3.91 -11.20
N MET A 432 -9.84 -2.70 -10.80
CA MET A 432 -10.59 -2.02 -9.76
C MET A 432 -11.90 -1.58 -10.40
N ASP A 433 -12.89 -2.48 -10.50
CA ASP A 433 -14.26 -2.03 -10.75
C ASP A 433 -14.75 -1.37 -9.45
N PRO A 434 -14.93 -0.04 -9.40
CA PRO A 434 -15.43 0.68 -8.23
C PRO A 434 -16.73 0.12 -7.66
N ARG A 435 -17.59 -0.50 -8.48
CA ARG A 435 -18.86 -1.10 -8.01
C ARG A 435 -18.65 -2.28 -7.05
N THR A 436 -17.41 -2.70 -6.83
CA THR A 436 -17.08 -3.87 -6.00
C THR A 436 -16.59 -3.55 -4.59
N LEU A 437 -16.61 -2.29 -4.14
CA LEU A 437 -16.30 -1.93 -2.75
C LEU A 437 -17.47 -1.44 -1.90
N VAL A 438 -18.69 -1.40 -2.45
CA VAL A 438 -19.96 -1.32 -1.72
C VAL A 438 -21.06 -1.90 -2.63
N GLY A 439 -21.37 -3.21 -2.55
CA GLY A 439 -22.64 -3.71 -3.15
C GLY A 439 -22.64 -4.88 -4.15
N MET A 440 -21.68 -5.82 -4.12
CA MET A 440 -21.96 -7.13 -4.77
C MET A 440 -22.98 -7.94 -3.94
N PRO A 441 -24.00 -8.57 -4.55
CA PRO A 441 -24.85 -9.54 -3.87
C PRO A 441 -24.02 -10.69 -3.30
N VAL A 442 -24.36 -11.12 -2.09
CA VAL A 442 -23.82 -12.35 -1.49
C VAL A 442 -24.18 -13.53 -2.41
N GLY A 443 -23.20 -14.07 -3.15
CA GLY A 443 -23.42 -15.18 -4.08
C GLY A 443 -22.48 -15.22 -5.30
N ASP A 444 -21.90 -14.07 -5.70
CA ASP A 444 -21.02 -13.97 -6.88
C ASP A 444 -19.51 -14.07 -6.53
N HIS A 445 -19.19 -14.77 -5.45
CA HIS A 445 -17.81 -14.88 -4.94
C HIS A 445 -17.16 -16.19 -5.39
N VAL A 446 -16.00 -16.12 -6.05
CA VAL A 446 -15.25 -17.33 -6.42
C VAL A 446 -14.35 -17.78 -5.26
N VAL A 447 -14.57 -19.02 -4.83
CA VAL A 447 -13.99 -19.65 -3.64
C VAL A 447 -12.69 -20.39 -4.00
N TYR A 448 -11.57 -20.03 -3.36
CA TYR A 448 -10.32 -20.81 -3.46
C TYR A 448 -9.85 -21.26 -2.10
N TYR A 449 -9.54 -22.55 -2.04
CA TYR A 449 -9.09 -23.26 -0.85
C TYR A 449 -7.65 -22.88 -0.52
N THR A 450 -7.38 -22.68 0.76
CA THR A 450 -6.02 -22.86 1.29
C THR A 450 -5.98 -24.12 2.14
N LEU A 451 -5.10 -25.05 1.78
CA LEU A 451 -4.62 -26.03 2.73
C LEU A 451 -3.73 -25.31 3.73
N ASP A 452 -4.20 -25.24 4.97
CA ASP A 452 -3.60 -24.49 6.07
C ASP A 452 -2.67 -25.38 6.91
N SER A 453 -1.38 -25.04 6.88
CA SER A 453 -0.44 -25.21 7.99
C SER A 453 -0.29 -23.82 8.60
N ALA A 454 -0.13 -23.69 9.92
CA ALA A 454 -0.02 -22.39 10.61
C ALA A 454 1.07 -21.42 10.08
N THR A 455 1.87 -21.89 9.13
CA THR A 455 2.98 -21.22 8.46
C THR A 455 2.77 -21.00 6.96
N HIS A 456 1.87 -21.75 6.29
CA HIS A 456 1.75 -21.80 4.82
C HIS A 456 0.29 -21.89 4.36
N SER A 457 0.00 -21.25 3.23
CA SER A 457 -1.34 -21.24 2.61
C SER A 457 -1.20 -21.52 1.12
N THR A 458 -1.76 -22.64 0.64
CA THR A 458 -1.64 -23.01 -0.77
C THR A 458 -2.96 -22.83 -1.51
N PRO A 459 -3.07 -21.94 -2.51
CA PRO A 459 -4.28 -21.84 -3.33
C PRO A 459 -4.51 -23.14 -4.11
N ILE A 460 -5.76 -23.58 -4.14
CA ILE A 460 -6.21 -24.65 -5.04
C ILE A 460 -7.23 -24.05 -6.00
N THR A 461 -6.91 -24.11 -7.28
CA THR A 461 -7.81 -23.70 -8.35
C THR A 461 -8.89 -24.77 -8.57
N PRO A 462 -10.19 -24.41 -8.59
CA PRO A 462 -11.23 -25.29 -9.09
C PRO A 462 -10.90 -25.74 -10.51
N GLY A 463 -11.21 -27.00 -10.82
CA GLY A 463 -10.98 -27.57 -12.14
C GLY A 463 -12.19 -28.39 -12.57
N PRO A 464 -12.14 -29.04 -13.75
CA PRO A 464 -13.23 -29.89 -14.24
C PRO A 464 -13.67 -30.97 -13.24
N GLU A 465 -12.78 -31.34 -12.31
CA GLU A 465 -12.98 -32.37 -11.28
C GLU A 465 -13.36 -31.81 -9.90
N ARG A 466 -13.47 -30.48 -9.72
CA ARG A 466 -13.74 -29.84 -8.42
C ARG A 466 -14.78 -28.73 -8.54
N ASP A 467 -16.01 -29.05 -8.11
CA ASP A 467 -17.13 -28.11 -8.03
C ASP A 467 -16.95 -27.12 -6.87
N LEU A 468 -17.13 -25.81 -7.17
CA LEU A 468 -17.06 -24.70 -6.22
C LEU A 468 -18.09 -24.81 -5.08
N GLN A 469 -19.31 -25.30 -5.36
CA GLN A 469 -20.35 -25.41 -4.34
C GLN A 469 -20.04 -26.51 -3.32
N ALA A 470 -19.64 -27.69 -3.81
CA ALA A 470 -19.12 -28.76 -2.95
C ALA A 470 -17.93 -28.27 -2.11
N ALA A 471 -17.11 -27.39 -2.71
CA ALA A 471 -15.96 -26.81 -2.06
C ALA A 471 -16.36 -25.88 -0.89
N GLU A 472 -17.27 -24.94 -1.12
CA GLU A 472 -17.76 -24.04 -0.07
C GLU A 472 -18.48 -24.79 1.06
N ALA A 473 -19.29 -25.80 0.70
CA ALA A 473 -19.99 -26.63 1.67
C ALA A 473 -19.03 -27.35 2.63
N ALA A 474 -17.92 -27.88 2.11
CA ALA A 474 -16.92 -28.55 2.95
C ALA A 474 -16.15 -27.58 3.87
N TRP A 475 -15.86 -26.34 3.41
CA TRP A 475 -15.30 -25.31 4.29
C TRP A 475 -16.27 -24.94 5.41
N ARG A 476 -17.52 -24.60 5.08
CA ARG A 476 -18.55 -24.27 6.08
C ARG A 476 -18.77 -25.40 7.08
N ALA A 477 -18.78 -26.65 6.61
CA ALA A 477 -18.91 -27.82 7.48
C ALA A 477 -17.73 -28.00 8.45
N ALA A 478 -16.53 -27.55 8.09
CA ALA A 478 -15.34 -27.62 8.94
C ALA A 478 -15.23 -26.44 9.92
N LEU A 479 -16.00 -25.36 9.74
CA LEU A 479 -15.91 -24.16 10.59
C LEU A 479 -16.18 -24.44 12.08
N PRO A 480 -17.17 -25.23 12.51
CA PRO A 480 -17.40 -25.44 13.95
C PRO A 480 -16.24 -26.11 14.68
N ASP A 481 -15.51 -27.00 13.99
CA ASP A 481 -14.45 -27.82 14.60
C ASP A 481 -13.05 -27.22 14.42
N THR A 482 -12.92 -26.11 13.71
CA THR A 482 -11.62 -25.50 13.42
C THR A 482 -11.22 -24.51 14.52
N PRO A 483 -10.18 -24.78 15.33
CA PRO A 483 -9.74 -23.83 16.33
C PRO A 483 -9.07 -22.62 15.66
N PHE A 484 -9.36 -21.43 16.18
CA PHE A 484 -8.72 -20.17 15.83
C PHE A 484 -7.95 -19.63 17.04
N THR A 485 -6.71 -19.20 16.82
CA THR A 485 -5.87 -18.61 17.86
C THR A 485 -5.74 -17.12 17.62
N VAL A 486 -6.22 -16.31 18.55
CA VAL A 486 -5.93 -14.88 18.61
C VAL A 486 -4.50 -14.74 19.11
N THR A 487 -3.59 -14.36 18.21
CA THR A 487 -2.17 -14.16 18.54
C THR A 487 -1.95 -12.84 19.27
N ALA A 488 -2.70 -11.80 18.89
CA ALA A 488 -2.70 -10.53 19.58
C ALA A 488 -4.01 -9.80 19.32
N ALA A 489 -4.45 -8.97 20.26
CA ALA A 489 -5.57 -8.05 20.05
C ALA A 489 -5.27 -6.72 20.74
N ARG A 490 -5.64 -5.60 20.12
CA ARG A 490 -5.55 -4.27 20.73
C ARG A 490 -6.65 -3.35 20.25
N ALA A 491 -7.12 -2.48 21.13
CA ALA A 491 -7.98 -1.37 20.77
C ALA A 491 -7.16 -0.20 20.21
N VAL A 492 -7.63 0.39 19.12
CA VAL A 492 -7.10 1.62 18.52
C VAL A 492 -8.29 2.46 18.09
N ASP A 493 -8.42 3.66 18.65
CA ASP A 493 -9.60 4.51 18.50
C ASP A 493 -10.89 3.73 18.86
N GLU A 494 -11.88 3.69 17.97
CA GLU A 494 -13.15 2.99 18.15
C GLU A 494 -13.15 1.56 17.56
N ALA A 495 -11.96 1.03 17.24
CA ALA A 495 -11.80 -0.26 16.59
C ALA A 495 -10.95 -1.24 17.41
N TRP A 496 -11.31 -2.52 17.31
CA TRP A 496 -10.50 -3.64 17.76
C TRP A 496 -9.72 -4.22 16.60
N ILE A 497 -8.40 -4.26 16.74
CA ILE A 497 -7.48 -4.91 15.81
C ILE A 497 -7.11 -6.26 16.38
N ILE A 498 -7.44 -7.31 15.67
CA ILE A 498 -7.28 -8.71 16.05
C ILE A 498 -6.31 -9.34 15.06
N ALA A 499 -5.15 -9.79 15.54
CA ALA A 499 -4.20 -10.57 14.78
C ALA A 499 -4.29 -12.04 15.15
N GLY A 500 -4.29 -12.88 14.14
CA GLY A 500 -4.31 -14.33 14.24
C GLY A 500 -4.16 -14.89 12.84
N PHE A 501 -3.62 -16.10 12.72
CA PHE A 501 -3.43 -16.69 11.41
C PHE A 501 -4.77 -16.73 10.66
N ASP A 502 -4.84 -16.08 9.50
CA ASP A 502 -6.04 -15.90 8.68
C ASP A 502 -7.22 -15.13 9.32
N ALA A 503 -6.96 -14.29 10.33
CA ALA A 503 -8.00 -13.49 10.98
C ALA A 503 -8.81 -12.64 9.98
N GLY A 504 -8.17 -12.09 8.94
CA GLY A 504 -8.84 -11.22 7.97
C GLY A 504 -9.99 -11.91 7.23
N SER A 505 -9.91 -13.21 7.01
CA SER A 505 -10.96 -13.98 6.33
C SER A 505 -12.24 -14.11 7.17
N MET A 506 -12.15 -13.91 8.49
CA MET A 506 -13.30 -13.93 9.38
C MET A 506 -14.32 -12.83 9.09
N VAL A 507 -13.94 -11.77 8.37
CA VAL A 507 -14.87 -10.74 7.90
C VAL A 507 -16.03 -11.34 7.07
N LEU A 508 -15.86 -12.55 6.53
CA LEU A 508 -16.90 -13.27 5.78
C LEU A 508 -17.75 -14.22 6.63
N ALA A 509 -17.46 -14.35 7.93
CA ALA A 509 -18.11 -15.29 8.84
C ALA A 509 -18.51 -14.60 10.16
N PRO A 510 -19.68 -13.93 10.21
CA PRO A 510 -20.15 -13.22 11.41
C PRO A 510 -20.15 -14.07 12.68
N GLY A 511 -20.54 -15.35 12.60
CA GLY A 511 -20.49 -16.26 13.76
C GLY A 511 -19.08 -16.48 14.32
N ARG A 512 -18.05 -16.42 13.47
CA ARG A 512 -16.63 -16.50 13.89
C ARG A 512 -16.17 -15.21 14.56
N VAL A 513 -16.53 -14.06 13.97
CA VAL A 513 -16.25 -12.75 14.58
C VAL A 513 -16.88 -12.68 15.97
N LYS A 514 -18.13 -13.15 16.10
CA LYS A 514 -18.84 -13.24 17.37
C LYS A 514 -18.08 -14.08 18.42
N ALA A 515 -17.60 -15.26 18.05
CA ALA A 515 -16.83 -16.12 18.96
C ALA A 515 -15.51 -15.47 19.42
N VAL A 516 -14.84 -14.71 18.55
CA VAL A 516 -13.62 -13.98 18.93
C VAL A 516 -13.92 -12.80 19.82
N LEU A 517 -14.97 -12.04 19.53
CA LEU A 517 -15.42 -10.95 20.40
C LEU A 517 -15.82 -11.47 21.79
N GLU A 518 -16.50 -12.62 21.86
CA GLU A 518 -16.82 -13.30 23.13
C GLU A 518 -15.54 -13.67 23.90
N ALA A 519 -14.55 -14.25 23.23
CA ALA A 519 -13.27 -14.59 23.86
C ALA A 519 -12.49 -13.36 24.34
N LEU A 520 -12.67 -12.21 23.70
CA LEU A 520 -12.05 -10.92 24.06
C LEU A 520 -12.90 -10.09 25.03
N ASP A 521 -13.98 -10.65 25.59
CA ASP A 521 -14.95 -9.98 26.48
C ASP A 521 -15.50 -8.68 25.86
N GLN A 522 -15.80 -8.72 24.55
CA GLN A 522 -16.34 -7.60 23.78
C GLN A 522 -17.82 -7.80 23.44
N PRO A 523 -18.59 -6.73 23.18
CA PRO A 523 -20.00 -6.84 22.85
C PRO A 523 -20.26 -7.64 21.55
N THR A 524 -21.04 -8.72 21.67
CA THR A 524 -21.32 -9.71 20.63
C THR A 524 -22.65 -9.53 19.89
N GLU A 525 -23.36 -8.43 20.15
CA GLU A 525 -24.69 -8.13 19.59
C GLU A 525 -24.68 -6.89 18.69
N GLY A 526 -25.60 -6.88 17.73
CA GLY A 526 -25.87 -5.77 16.81
C GLY A 526 -24.92 -5.66 15.63
N HIS A 527 -25.09 -4.58 14.88
CA HIS A 527 -24.31 -4.28 13.69
C HIS A 527 -22.89 -3.81 14.05
N ARG A 528 -21.91 -4.29 13.29
CA ARG A 528 -20.50 -3.89 13.35
C ARG A 528 -19.97 -3.61 11.96
N TYR A 529 -18.86 -2.90 11.89
CA TYR A 529 -18.07 -2.75 10.69
C TYR A 529 -16.83 -3.63 10.78
N GLY A 530 -16.70 -4.59 9.88
CA GLY A 530 -15.54 -5.47 9.76
C GLY A 530 -14.63 -5.03 8.61
N MET A 531 -13.32 -5.00 8.83
CA MET A 531 -12.32 -4.73 7.81
C MET A 531 -11.15 -5.71 7.93
N ALA A 532 -10.69 -6.24 6.81
CA ALA A 532 -9.49 -7.06 6.69
C ALA A 532 -8.44 -6.31 5.85
N PRO A 533 -7.56 -5.51 6.49
CA PRO A 533 -6.48 -4.84 5.78
C PRO A 533 -5.45 -5.84 5.27
N HIS A 534 -5.26 -6.95 5.98
CA HIS A 534 -4.25 -7.99 5.73
C HIS A 534 -4.86 -9.38 5.98
N PRO A 535 -4.25 -10.45 5.44
CA PRO A 535 -4.72 -11.82 5.66
C PRO A 535 -4.85 -12.23 7.11
N ASP A 536 -3.90 -11.84 7.96
CA ASP A 536 -3.83 -12.32 9.34
C ASP A 536 -4.29 -11.25 10.35
N VAL A 537 -5.02 -10.22 9.88
CA VAL A 537 -5.59 -9.17 10.71
C VAL A 537 -7.05 -8.89 10.36
N LEU A 538 -7.89 -8.93 11.39
CA LEU A 538 -9.27 -8.46 11.39
C LEU A 538 -9.36 -7.16 12.18
N VAL A 539 -10.08 -6.19 11.66
CA VAL A 539 -10.49 -4.96 12.34
C VAL A 539 -12.00 -5.00 12.53
N VAL A 540 -12.47 -4.75 13.75
CA VAL A 540 -13.91 -4.65 14.06
C VAL A 540 -14.17 -3.31 14.73
N ALA A 541 -15.08 -2.52 14.17
CA ALA A 541 -15.49 -1.21 14.69
C ALA A 541 -17.02 -1.13 14.84
N HIS A 542 -17.50 -0.12 15.55
CA HIS A 542 -18.95 0.12 15.69
C HIS A 542 -19.57 0.73 14.42
N ALA A 543 -18.78 1.46 13.64
CA ALA A 543 -19.20 2.14 12.42
C ALA A 543 -18.06 2.12 11.38
N PRO A 544 -18.34 2.44 10.09
CA PRO A 544 -17.30 2.65 9.09
C PRO A 544 -16.25 3.68 9.57
N LEU A 545 -14.98 3.32 9.46
CA LEU A 545 -13.86 4.20 9.81
C LEU A 545 -13.52 5.11 8.64
N ALA A 546 -13.20 6.38 8.91
CA ALA A 546 -12.82 7.37 7.89
C ALA A 546 -11.66 8.27 8.36
N GLY A 547 -11.03 8.97 7.42
CA GLY A 547 -9.93 9.92 7.64
C GLY A 547 -8.83 9.39 8.55
N GLY A 548 -8.34 10.26 9.45
CA GLY A 548 -7.20 9.93 10.31
C GLY A 548 -7.41 8.74 11.26
N ALA A 549 -8.65 8.37 11.59
CA ALA A 549 -8.92 7.17 12.40
C ALA A 549 -8.69 5.89 11.57
N LEU A 550 -9.16 5.86 10.32
CA LEU A 550 -8.90 4.75 9.40
C LEU A 550 -7.39 4.56 9.17
N ASP A 551 -6.66 5.65 8.99
CA ASP A 551 -5.21 5.60 8.76
C ASP A 551 -4.45 5.03 9.97
N ARG A 552 -4.76 5.50 11.18
CA ARG A 552 -4.15 4.97 12.41
C ARG A 552 -4.46 3.50 12.59
N VAL A 553 -5.69 3.07 12.33
CA VAL A 553 -6.10 1.68 12.43
C VAL A 553 -5.40 0.81 11.38
N ARG A 554 -5.29 1.27 10.13
CA ARG A 554 -4.54 0.56 9.07
C ARG A 554 -3.06 0.44 9.42
N GLN A 555 -2.45 1.52 9.89
CA GLN A 555 -1.05 1.52 10.31
C GLN A 555 -0.83 0.56 11.48
N ALA A 556 -1.70 0.60 12.49
CA ALA A 556 -1.64 -0.28 13.63
C ALA A 556 -1.89 -1.76 13.25
N ALA A 557 -2.75 -2.03 12.27
CA ALA A 557 -2.96 -3.35 11.71
C ALA A 557 -1.72 -3.87 10.98
N LEU A 558 -1.07 -3.03 10.17
CA LEU A 558 0.17 -3.37 9.47
C LEU A 558 1.32 -3.67 10.44
N GLU A 559 1.48 -2.87 11.49
CA GLU A 559 2.46 -3.12 12.55
C GLU A 559 2.23 -4.47 13.22
N LEU A 560 0.97 -4.77 13.57
CA LEU A 560 0.60 -6.02 14.24
C LEU A 560 0.82 -7.23 13.31
N GLN A 561 0.44 -7.11 12.03
CA GLN A 561 0.72 -8.11 11.00
C GLN A 561 2.22 -8.38 10.87
N ARG A 562 3.05 -7.33 10.79
CA ARG A 562 4.51 -7.48 10.63
C ARG A 562 5.17 -8.10 11.86
N ALA A 563 4.67 -7.78 13.06
CA ALA A 563 5.21 -8.31 14.31
C ALA A 563 4.97 -9.83 14.45
N HIS A 564 3.77 -10.30 14.09
CA HIS A 564 3.37 -11.69 14.33
C HIS A 564 3.44 -12.59 13.10
N PHE A 565 3.33 -12.01 11.90
CA PHE A 565 3.28 -12.74 10.62
C PHE A 565 4.17 -12.03 9.57
N PRO A 566 5.50 -11.95 9.81
CA PRO A 566 6.42 -11.30 8.89
C PRO A 566 6.36 -11.97 7.51
N GLY A 567 6.31 -11.15 6.45
CA GLY A 567 6.25 -11.64 5.08
C GLY A 567 4.84 -11.99 4.57
N ARG A 568 3.79 -11.75 5.35
CA ARG A 568 2.38 -11.92 4.93
C ARG A 568 1.59 -10.60 4.90
N SER A 569 2.26 -9.47 4.74
CA SER A 569 1.66 -8.13 4.79
C SER A 569 1.03 -7.64 3.49
N TYR A 570 0.49 -8.54 2.66
CA TYR A 570 -0.22 -8.12 1.44
C TYR A 570 -1.58 -7.52 1.79
N GLY A 571 -1.99 -6.51 1.02
CA GLY A 571 -3.28 -5.84 1.19
C GLY A 571 -4.42 -6.75 0.74
N MET A 572 -5.45 -6.91 1.58
CA MET A 572 -6.70 -7.57 1.19
C MET A 572 -7.81 -6.58 0.83
N ALA A 573 -7.80 -5.38 1.42
CA ALA A 573 -8.77 -4.32 1.19
C ALA A 573 -10.25 -4.78 1.23
N VAL A 574 -10.59 -5.72 2.12
CA VAL A 574 -11.97 -6.19 2.30
C VAL A 574 -12.59 -5.45 3.48
N ALA A 575 -13.76 -4.86 3.32
CA ALA A 575 -14.55 -4.33 4.43
C ALA A 575 -16.04 -4.48 4.18
N ARG A 576 -16.84 -4.59 5.24
CA ARG A 576 -18.29 -4.70 5.17
C ARG A 576 -18.96 -4.48 6.53
N GLU A 577 -20.26 -4.27 6.47
CA GLU A 577 -21.12 -4.44 7.63
C GLU A 577 -21.27 -5.91 8.01
N LEU A 578 -21.24 -6.18 9.31
CA LEU A 578 -21.40 -7.46 9.96
C LEU A 578 -22.61 -7.39 10.88
N ASP A 579 -23.61 -8.22 10.63
CA ASP A 579 -24.72 -8.43 11.55
C ASP A 579 -24.39 -9.63 12.45
N LEU A 580 -24.02 -9.36 13.69
CA LEU A 580 -23.65 -10.40 14.66
C LEU A 580 -24.86 -11.16 15.24
N ASP A 581 -26.08 -10.73 14.92
CA ASP A 581 -27.30 -11.38 15.41
C ASP A 581 -27.80 -12.47 14.44
N THR A 582 -27.27 -12.49 13.21
CA THR A 582 -27.67 -13.46 12.16
C THR A 582 -27.13 -14.87 12.36
N GLU A 583 -26.00 -15.02 13.06
CA GLU A 583 -25.34 -16.31 13.25
C GLU A 583 -24.95 -16.51 14.73
N PRO A 584 -25.06 -17.74 15.27
CA PRO A 584 -24.51 -18.05 16.58
C PRO A 584 -22.97 -17.96 16.57
N ALA A 585 -22.36 -17.84 17.75
CA ALA A 585 -20.90 -17.96 17.86
C ALA A 585 -20.44 -19.33 17.32
N GLN A 586 -19.45 -19.33 16.42
CA GLN A 586 -18.96 -20.53 15.74
C GLN A 586 -17.46 -20.73 15.99
N GLY A 587 -17.08 -21.97 16.29
CA GLY A 587 -15.68 -22.39 16.41
C GLY A 587 -15.07 -22.18 17.79
N LEU A 588 -13.98 -22.90 18.04
CA LEU A 588 -13.17 -22.76 19.26
C LEU A 588 -12.18 -21.60 19.07
N VAL A 589 -12.18 -20.65 20.02
CA VAL A 589 -11.20 -19.55 20.05
C VAL A 589 -10.26 -19.76 21.23
N THR A 590 -8.96 -19.62 20.99
CA THR A 590 -7.92 -19.62 22.01
C THR A 590 -7.17 -18.31 21.95
N LEU A 591 -6.91 -17.70 23.11
CA LEU A 591 -6.03 -16.53 23.20
C LEU A 591 -4.60 -17.04 23.40
N ALA A 592 -3.64 -16.54 22.62
CA ALA A 592 -2.23 -16.77 22.91
C ALA A 592 -1.84 -16.04 24.21
N ASP A 593 -0.99 -16.69 25.01
CA ASP A 593 -0.50 -16.15 26.29
C ASP A 593 0.37 -14.88 26.14
#